data_AF-A0A1N7K931-F1
#
_entry.id   AF-A0A1N7K931-F1
#
_cell.length_a   1.000
_cell.length_b   1.000
_cell.length_c   1.000
_cell.angle_alpha   90.00
_cell.angle_beta   90.00
_cell.angle_gamma   90.00
#
_symmetry.space_group_name_H-M   'P 1'
#
loop_
_entity.id
_entity.type
_entity.pdbx_description
1 polymer ?
#
loop_
_entity_poly.entity_id
_entity_poly.type
_entity_poly.pdbx_seq_one_letter_code
_entity_poly.pdbx_strand_id
1 'polypeptide(L)' 'MKIPIIIGVSAFVLFFVLLIIIGASYPFAGSLIISFLIFEIALYHHFKRQKEKHRKFPD' A
#
# COMPACT_ATOMS: atom_id res chain seq x y z
N MET A 1 -6.66 9.46 6.82
CA MET A 1 -5.55 8.69 7.44
C MET A 1 -5.85 7.19 7.57
N LYS A 2 -7.08 6.75 7.89
CA LYS A 2 -7.40 5.30 8.04
C LYS A 2 -7.30 4.50 6.72
N ILE A 3 -7.67 5.12 5.59
CA ILE A 3 -7.72 4.49 4.26
C ILE A 3 -6.35 3.94 3.79
N PRO A 4 -5.24 4.72 3.78
CA PRO A 4 -3.95 4.21 3.32
C PRO A 4 -3.40 3.07 4.20
N ILE A 5 -3.66 3.10 5.51
CA ILE A 5 -3.24 2.05 6.44
C ILE A 5 -3.99 0.74 6.14
N ILE A 6 -5.31 0.82 5.93
CA ILE A 6 -6.12 -0.34 5.55
C ILE A 6 -5.65 -0.94 4.21
N ILE A 7 -5.32 -0.10 3.23
CA ILE A 7 -4.81 -0.55 1.93
C ILE A 7 -3.47 -1.29 2.10
N GLY A 8 -2.53 -0.72 2.87
CA GLY A 8 -1.23 -1.36 3.14
C GLY A 8 -1.36 -2.72 3.83
N VAL A 9 -2.17 -2.80 4.89
CA VAL A 9 -2.41 -4.05 5.62
C VAL A 9 -3.11 -5.09 4.75
N SER A 10 -4.11 -4.68 3.96
CA SER A 10 -4.80 -5.61 3.05
C SER A 10 -3.86 -6.16 1.97
N ALA A 11 -2.98 -5.34 1.42
CA ALA A 11 -1.98 -5.76 0.44
C ALA A 11 -0.95 -6.70 1.07
N PHE A 12 -0.53 -6.46 2.31
CA PHE A 12 0.38 -7.35 3.05
C PHE A 12 -0.20 -8.76 3.16
N VAL A 13 -1.43 -8.87 3.67
CA VAL A 13 -2.07 -10.18 3.88
C VAL A 13 -2.24 -10.91 2.55
N LEU A 14 -2.66 -10.21 1.49
CA LEU A 14 -2.85 -10.80 0.18
C LEU A 14 -1.54 -11.37 -0.40
N PHE A 15 -0.46 -10.58 -0.36
CA PHE A 15 0.84 -11.00 -0.90
C PHE A 15 1.50 -12.07 -0.04
N PHE A 16 1.34 -12.01 1.28
CA PHE A 16 1.85 -13.02 2.19
C PHE A 16 1.25 -14.41 1.90
N VAL A 17 -0.07 -14.48 1.73
CA VAL A 17 -0.75 -15.73 1.36
C VAL A 17 -0.29 -16.23 -0.01
N LEU A 18 -0.17 -15.35 -1.00
CA LEU A 18 0.35 -15.69 -2.33
C LEU A 18 1.77 -16.26 -2.27
N LEU A 19 2.68 -15.62 -1.54
CA LEU A 19 4.07 -16.05 -1.41
C LEU A 19 4.20 -17.40 -0.67
N ILE A 20 3.31 -17.69 0.28
CA ILE A 20 3.21 -19.01 0.92
C ILE A 20 2.77 -20.06 -0.11
N ILE A 21 1.74 -19.78 -0.91
CA ILE A 21 1.22 -20.71 -1.92
C ILE A 21 2.30 -21.05 -2.97
N ILE A 22 3.13 -20.07 -3.34
CA ILE A 22 4.20 -20.23 -4.34
C ILE A 22 5.41 -20.98 -3.75
N GLY A 23 5.45 -21.24 -2.44
CA GLY A 23 6.56 -21.95 -1.80
C GLY A 23 7.86 -21.14 -1.80
N ALA A 24 7.77 -19.81 -1.77
CA ALA A 24 8.94 -18.95 -1.74
C ALA A 24 9.79 -19.23 -0.48
N SER A 25 11.12 -19.25 -0.62
CA SER A 25 12.03 -19.49 0.51
C SER A 25 11.90 -18.44 1.63
N TYR A 26 11.47 -17.21 1.30
CA TYR A 26 11.35 -16.09 2.24
C TYR A 26 10.02 -15.33 2.04
N PRO A 27 8.87 -15.96 2.33
CA PRO A 27 7.57 -15.39 2.03
C PRO A 27 7.28 -14.16 2.90
N PHE A 28 7.77 -14.17 4.15
CA PHE A 28 7.65 -13.04 5.07
C PHE A 28 8.40 -11.81 4.55
N ALA A 29 9.69 -11.94 4.24
CA ALA A 29 10.51 -10.82 3.74
C ALA A 29 9.98 -10.29 2.39
N GLY A 30 9.61 -11.17 1.47
CA GLY A 30 9.04 -10.77 0.18
C GLY A 30 7.73 -10.00 0.32
N SER A 31 6.82 -10.49 1.18
CA SER A 31 5.54 -9.83 1.41
C SER A 31 5.69 -8.47 2.09
N LEU A 32 6.67 -8.34 2.98
CA LEU A 32 6.98 -7.09 3.68
C LEU A 32 7.45 -6.01 2.69
N ILE A 33 8.37 -6.36 1.79
CA ILE A 33 8.90 -5.44 0.77
C ILE A 33 7.78 -5.01 -0.19
N ILE A 34 7.01 -5.97 -0.70
CA ILE A 34 5.93 -5.68 -1.66
C ILE A 34 4.83 -4.83 -0.99
N SER A 35 4.44 -5.17 0.23
CA SER A 35 3.45 -4.39 0.98
C SER A 35 3.94 -2.97 1.26
N PHE A 36 5.21 -2.81 1.66
CA PHE A 36 5.79 -1.49 1.91
C PHE A 36 5.79 -0.62 0.65
N LEU A 37 6.15 -1.20 -0.50
CA LEU A 37 6.12 -0.51 -1.79
C LEU A 37 4.70 -0.09 -2.19
N ILE A 38 3.71 -0.98 -2.02
CA ILE A 38 2.30 -0.67 -2.31
C ILE A 38 1.78 0.41 -1.36
N PHE A 39 2.16 0.34 -0.08
CA PHE A 39 1.81 1.34 0.92
C PHE A 39 2.37 2.72 0.57
N GLU A 40 3.62 2.80 0.12
CA GLU A 40 4.26 4.03 -0.34
C GLU A 40 3.55 4.64 -1.55
N ILE A 41 3.21 3.82 -2.55
CA ILE A 41 2.44 4.26 -3.72
C ILE A 41 1.04 4.76 -3.31
N ALA A 42 0.36 4.04 -2.41
CA ALA A 42 -0.95 4.43 -1.91
C ALA A 42 -0.91 5.75 -1.12
N LEU A 43 0.13 5.96 -0.32
CA LEU A 43 0.40 7.21 0.40
C LEU A 43 0.65 8.35 -0.58
N TYR A 44 1.53 8.15 -1.55
CA TYR A 44 1.84 9.15 -2.57
C TYR A 44 0.60 9.55 -3.35
N HIS A 45 -0.21 8.57 -3.76
CA HIS A 45 -1.45 8.83 -4.49
C HIS A 45 -2.48 9.57 -3.62
N HIS A 46 -2.63 9.16 -2.35
CA HIS A 46 -3.53 9.84 -1.41
C HIS A 46 -3.09 11.29 -1.15
N PHE A 47 -1.80 11.56 -0.96
CA PHE A 47 -1.26 12.91 -0.80
C PHE A 47 -1.41 13.75 -2.07
N LYS A 48 -1.12 13.19 -3.25
CA LYS A 48 -1.33 13.88 -4.54
C LYS A 48 -2.79 14.29 -4.73
N ARG A 49 -3.72 13.37 -4.43
CA ARG A 49 -5.17 13.62 -4.52
C ARG A 49 -5.64 14.68 -3.53
N GLN A 50 -5.06 14.75 -2.33
CA GLN A 50 -5.34 15.85 -1.39
C GLN A 50 -4.81 17.19 -1.89
N LYS A 51 -3.62 17.22 -2.49
CA LYS A 51 -3.02 18.43 -3.06
C LYS A 51 -3.85 18.99 -4.23
N GLU A 52 -4.39 18.13 -5.09
CA GLU A 52 -5.31 18.54 -6.16
C GLU A 52 -6.66 19.02 -5.63
N LYS A 53 -7.18 18.40 -4.57
CA LYS A 53 -8.45 18.82 -3.96
C LYS A 53 -8.36 20.22 -3.33
N HIS A 54 -7.23 20.55 -2.71
CA HIS A 54 -6.97 21.90 -2.18
C HIS A 54 -6.69 22.96 -3.26
N ARG A 55 -6.26 22.56 -4.47
CA ARG A 55 -6.00 23.50 -5.57
C ARG A 55 -7.25 23.81 -6.41
N LYS A 56 -8.29 22.97 -6.36
CA LYS A 56 -9.54 23.16 -7.14
C LYS A 56 -10.61 24.01 -6.46
N PHE A 57 -10.44 24.35 -5.19
CA PHE A 57 -11.24 25.36 -4.50
C PHE A 57 -10.29 26.41 -3.91
N PRO A 58 -9.80 27.36 -4.72
CA PRO A 58 -9.36 28.64 -4.20
C PRO A 58 -10.62 29.41 -3.80
N ASP A 59 -10.82 29.60 -2.49
CA ASP A 59 -11.71 30.64 -1.98
C ASP A 59 -11.31 32.03 -2.53
#